data_AF-A0A9X9X3P5-F1
#
_entry.id   AF-A0A9X9X3P5-F1
#
_cell.length_a   1.000
_cell.length_b   1.000
_cell.length_c   1.000
_cell.angle_alpha   90.00
_cell.angle_beta   90.00
_cell.angle_gamma   90.00
#
_symmetry.space_group_name_H-M   'P 1'
#
loop_
_entity.id
_entity.type
_entity.pdbx_description
1 polymer ?
#
loop_
_entity_poly.entity_id
_entity_poly.type
_entity_poly.pdbx_seq_one_letter_code
_entity_poly.pdbx_strand_id
1 'polypeptide(L)'
;MAEENTVESQIAAPSRRAALLGAAGLTLAACAGGEDPPLAGPPKGRVVLLRGLANVFSTGMDELEEKLRTAGFDASTYNHIEWRGQAQETVTLARTGRLVRPFAVVGHSLGADDGIRLAAQVGQATGLADLLVTFDPVLVGSVPPGPAHVRNYYQTTGVWGRGLSAENGFTGVLENRPVSGDNHFTIDKDPGLHGEVLRLLEQTRARLGPSGRAAPWPPA
;
A
#
# COMPACT_ATOMS: atom_id res chain seq x y z
N MET A 1 47.73 -14.56 -76.00
CA MET A 1 47.21 -13.18 -76.09
C MET A 1 46.66 -12.86 -74.71
N ALA A 2 47.54 -12.44 -73.79
CA ALA A 2 47.75 -11.04 -73.35
C ALA A 2 46.56 -10.59 -72.46
N GLU A 3 46.69 -10.00 -71.28
CA GLU A 3 47.80 -9.61 -70.41
C GLU A 3 47.14 -9.24 -69.05
N GLU A 4 47.91 -9.30 -67.96
CA GLU A 4 47.61 -8.60 -66.70
C GLU A 4 47.36 -7.09 -66.94
N ASN A 5 46.58 -6.43 -66.09
CA ASN A 5 47.11 -5.30 -65.30
C ASN A 5 46.10 -4.71 -64.30
N THR A 6 46.55 -4.69 -63.05
CA THR A 6 46.19 -3.81 -61.95
C THR A 6 46.22 -2.33 -62.35
N VAL A 7 45.25 -1.50 -61.92
CA VAL A 7 45.50 -0.09 -61.55
C VAL A 7 44.52 0.38 -60.46
N GLU A 8 45.10 0.85 -59.35
CA GLU A 8 44.47 1.61 -58.27
C GLU A 8 44.13 3.07 -58.65
N SER A 9 43.23 3.63 -57.83
CA SER A 9 43.18 5.05 -57.42
C SER A 9 42.41 6.02 -58.30
N GLN A 10 41.32 6.56 -57.72
CA GLN A 10 41.22 8.01 -57.58
C GLN A 10 40.39 8.40 -56.34
N ILE A 11 40.94 9.38 -55.64
CA ILE A 11 40.62 9.85 -54.31
C ILE A 11 39.65 11.03 -54.44
N ALA A 12 38.54 11.00 -53.70
CA ALA A 12 37.71 12.18 -53.46
C ALA A 12 37.30 12.21 -51.97
N ALA A 13 37.86 13.15 -51.21
CA ALA A 13 37.31 13.63 -49.93
C ALA A 13 36.13 14.59 -50.24
N PRO A 14 35.11 14.82 -49.38
CA PRO A 14 35.26 15.20 -47.96
C PRO A 14 34.22 14.54 -47.03
N SER A 15 34.38 14.52 -45.71
CA SER A 15 33.97 15.65 -44.86
C SER A 15 34.09 15.24 -43.39
N ARG A 16 34.58 16.18 -42.58
CA ARG A 16 34.70 16.03 -41.13
C ARG A 16 33.30 16.01 -40.51
N ARG A 17 32.88 14.86 -40.00
CA ARG A 17 31.95 14.78 -38.87
C ARG A 17 32.42 13.70 -37.92
N ALA A 18 32.95 14.14 -36.79
CA ALA A 18 33.24 13.30 -35.65
C ALA A 18 31.94 12.61 -35.20
N ALA A 19 31.83 11.31 -35.45
CA ALA A 19 30.85 10.48 -34.78
C ALA A 19 31.48 10.07 -33.44
N LEU A 20 31.08 10.75 -32.37
CA LEU A 20 31.30 10.29 -31.01
C LEU A 20 30.76 8.86 -30.89
N LEU A 21 31.62 7.92 -30.54
CA LEU A 21 31.23 6.63 -29.99
C LEU A 21 30.50 6.90 -28.67
N GLY A 22 29.18 7.06 -28.77
CA GLY A 22 28.30 7.08 -27.61
C GLY A 22 28.31 5.70 -27.00
N ALA A 23 29.05 5.54 -25.90
CA ALA A 23 28.83 4.44 -24.98
C ALA A 23 27.38 4.55 -24.50
N ALA A 24 26.51 3.69 -25.01
CA ALA A 24 25.17 3.49 -24.48
C ALA A 24 25.31 2.84 -23.10
N GLY A 25 25.56 3.67 -22.09
CA GLY A 25 25.41 3.28 -20.70
C GLY A 25 23.95 2.95 -20.47
N LEU A 26 23.66 1.66 -20.33
CA LEU A 26 22.37 1.17 -19.86
C LEU A 26 22.23 1.62 -18.41
N THR A 27 21.67 2.81 -18.18
CA THR A 27 21.37 3.27 -16.82
C THR A 27 20.24 2.40 -16.29
N LEU A 28 20.58 1.44 -15.43
CA LEU A 28 19.62 0.88 -14.49
C LEU A 28 19.03 2.07 -13.72
N ALA A 29 17.80 2.44 -14.04
CA ALA A 29 17.04 3.36 -13.23
C ALA A 29 16.91 2.73 -11.85
N ALA A 30 17.68 3.25 -10.89
CA ALA A 30 17.51 2.93 -9.50
C ALA A 30 16.06 3.24 -9.12
N CYS A 31 15.37 2.27 -8.54
CA CYS A 31 14.10 2.48 -7.87
C CYS A 31 14.34 3.43 -6.70
N ALA A 32 14.32 4.74 -6.97
CA ALA A 32 14.13 5.74 -5.94
C ALA A 32 12.67 5.61 -5.50
N GLY A 33 12.43 4.98 -4.34
CA GLY A 33 11.19 5.19 -3.61
C GLY A 33 11.17 6.67 -3.24
N GLY A 34 10.42 7.46 -4.01
CA GLY A 34 10.24 8.88 -3.72
C GLY A 34 9.53 9.01 -2.38
N GLU A 35 10.06 9.85 -1.49
CA GLU A 35 9.32 10.27 -0.30
C GLU A 35 8.07 11.04 -0.76
N ASP A 36 6.91 10.72 -0.20
CA ASP A 36 5.66 11.38 -0.57
C ASP A 36 5.73 12.89 -0.30
N PRO A 37 5.11 13.74 -1.13
CA PRO A 37 5.18 15.19 -0.97
C PRO A 37 4.60 15.62 0.38
N PRO A 38 5.19 16.59 1.10
CA PRO A 38 4.71 16.98 2.43
C PRO A 38 3.22 17.36 2.45
N LEU A 39 2.51 17.00 3.53
CA LEU A 39 1.13 17.45 3.74
C LEU A 39 1.09 18.96 4.04
N ALA A 40 -0.01 19.61 3.67
CA ALA A 40 -0.22 21.05 3.89
C ALA A 40 -0.36 21.46 5.37
N GLY A 41 -0.49 20.49 6.28
CA GLY A 41 -0.66 20.72 7.72
C GLY A 41 -0.34 19.47 8.53
N PRO A 42 -0.51 19.52 9.87
CA PRO A 42 -0.29 18.34 10.70
C PRO A 42 -1.23 17.21 10.28
N PRO A 43 -0.73 15.96 10.18
CA PRO A 43 -1.52 14.85 9.70
C PRO A 43 -2.68 14.52 10.66
N LYS A 44 -3.84 14.21 10.08
CA LYS A 44 -5.03 13.76 10.80
C LYS A 44 -4.91 12.36 11.39
N GLY A 45 -3.96 11.57 10.90
CA GLY A 45 -3.72 10.16 11.20
C GLY A 45 -2.64 9.61 10.28
N ARG A 46 -2.08 8.44 10.60
CA ARG A 46 -1.13 7.71 9.75
C ARG A 46 -1.80 6.48 9.14
N VAL A 47 -1.63 6.27 7.84
CA VAL A 47 -2.20 5.13 7.12
C VAL A 47 -1.11 4.42 6.32
N VAL A 48 -0.90 3.13 6.58
CA VAL A 48 0.01 2.29 5.79
C VAL A 48 -0.83 1.46 4.83
N LEU A 49 -0.60 1.64 3.53
CA LEU A 49 -1.28 0.92 2.47
C LEU A 49 -0.36 -0.17 1.92
N LEU A 50 -0.85 -1.41 1.76
CA LEU A 50 -0.08 -2.54 1.24
C LEU A 50 -0.70 -3.10 -0.04
N ARG A 51 0.10 -3.09 -1.12
CA ARG A 51 -0.24 -3.71 -2.41
C ARG A 51 -0.02 -5.21 -2.41
N GLY A 52 -0.77 -5.94 -3.23
CA GLY A 52 -0.61 -7.37 -3.48
C GLY A 52 0.59 -7.76 -4.36
N LEU A 53 0.56 -9.00 -4.88
CA LEU A 53 1.68 -9.61 -5.61
C LEU A 53 2.11 -8.79 -6.84
N ALA A 54 3.43 -8.67 -7.02
CA ALA A 54 4.12 -8.05 -8.15
C ALA A 54 3.85 -6.54 -8.37
N ASN A 55 3.17 -5.82 -7.47
CA ASN A 55 2.78 -4.40 -7.63
C ASN A 55 1.91 -4.07 -8.87
N VAL A 56 1.72 -5.00 -9.81
CA VAL A 56 0.91 -4.82 -11.03
C VAL A 56 -0.59 -4.89 -10.74
N PHE A 57 -0.98 -5.57 -9.67
CA PHE A 57 -2.37 -5.77 -9.28
C PHE A 57 -2.61 -5.14 -7.91
N SER A 58 -2.87 -3.82 -7.85
CA SER A 58 -3.43 -3.05 -6.70
C SER A 58 -3.39 -1.54 -6.98
N THR A 59 -3.61 -1.08 -8.22
CA THR A 59 -3.46 0.36 -8.54
C THR A 59 -4.47 1.23 -7.80
N GLY A 60 -5.60 0.66 -7.36
CA GLY A 60 -6.55 1.41 -6.56
C GLY A 60 -6.01 1.77 -5.17
N MET A 61 -4.96 1.09 -4.69
CA MET A 61 -4.26 1.51 -3.47
C MET A 61 -3.55 2.86 -3.65
N ASP A 62 -2.98 3.14 -4.82
CA ASP A 62 -2.37 4.45 -5.12
C ASP A 62 -3.43 5.55 -5.20
N GLU A 63 -4.55 5.25 -5.86
CA GLU A 63 -5.69 6.18 -5.92
C GLU A 63 -6.29 6.44 -4.53
N LEU A 64 -6.32 5.41 -3.67
CA LEU A 64 -6.76 5.55 -2.29
C LEU A 64 -5.77 6.39 -1.48
N GLU A 65 -4.47 6.18 -1.65
CA GLU A 65 -3.43 7.01 -1.04
C GLU A 65 -3.63 8.48 -1.40
N GLU A 66 -3.76 8.81 -2.69
CA GLU A 66 -3.97 10.20 -3.13
C GLU A 66 -5.21 10.83 -2.49
N LYS A 67 -6.33 10.09 -2.45
CA LYS A 67 -7.58 10.52 -1.79
C LYS A 67 -7.36 10.75 -0.29
N LEU A 68 -6.61 9.88 0.39
CA LEU A 68 -6.30 9.99 1.81
C LEU A 68 -5.39 11.19 2.11
N ARG A 69 -4.36 11.41 1.30
CA ARG A 69 -3.44 12.56 1.41
C ARG A 69 -4.18 13.87 1.16
N THR A 70 -5.06 13.91 0.16
CA THR A 70 -5.95 15.05 -0.10
C THR A 70 -6.87 15.33 1.09
N ALA A 71 -7.33 14.29 1.78
CA ALA A 71 -8.12 14.42 3.00
C ALA A 71 -7.28 14.79 4.25
N GLY A 72 -5.95 14.86 4.16
CA GLY A 72 -5.03 15.27 5.22
C GLY A 72 -4.50 14.14 6.10
N PHE A 73 -4.58 12.88 5.66
CA PHE A 73 -3.93 11.75 6.31
C PHE A 73 -2.51 11.55 5.79
N ASP A 74 -1.59 11.18 6.69
CA ASP A 74 -0.24 10.73 6.33
C ASP A 74 -0.31 9.30 5.82
N ALA A 75 -0.61 9.17 4.53
CA ALA A 75 -0.85 7.90 3.85
C ALA A 75 0.26 7.61 2.84
N SER A 76 0.78 6.38 2.87
CA SER A 76 1.82 5.90 1.95
C SER A 76 1.58 4.45 1.57
N THR A 77 1.79 4.13 0.29
CA THR A 77 1.64 2.78 -0.27
C THR A 77 2.96 2.07 -0.41
N TYR A 78 3.00 0.83 0.08
CA TYR A 78 4.17 -0.04 0.03
C TYR A 78 3.85 -1.37 -0.64
N ASN A 79 4.89 -2.08 -1.07
CA ASN A 79 4.75 -3.47 -1.46
C ASN A 79 4.50 -4.32 -0.19
N HIS A 80 3.62 -5.33 -0.25
CA HIS A 80 3.37 -6.23 0.89
C HIS A 80 4.65 -6.77 1.55
N ILE A 81 5.72 -7.05 0.80
CA ILE A 81 6.98 -7.58 1.37
C ILE A 81 7.61 -6.67 2.43
N GLU A 82 7.27 -5.37 2.42
CA GLU A 82 7.80 -4.35 3.32
C GLU A 82 7.07 -4.31 4.67
N TRP A 83 6.01 -5.12 4.86
CA TRP A 83 5.14 -5.06 6.04
C TRP A 83 5.90 -5.14 7.38
N ARG A 84 6.98 -5.94 7.45
CA ARG A 84 7.81 -6.07 8.66
C ARG A 84 8.56 -4.79 9.00
N GLY A 85 9.10 -4.12 7.97
CA GLY A 85 9.77 -2.83 8.13
C GLY A 85 8.78 -1.78 8.62
N GLN A 86 7.60 -1.71 8.00
CA GLN A 86 6.53 -0.80 8.39
C GLN A 86 6.00 -1.06 9.80
N ALA A 87 5.87 -2.33 10.21
CA ALA A 87 5.52 -2.68 11.59
C ALA A 87 6.59 -2.19 12.58
N GLN A 88 7.87 -2.44 12.30
CA GLN A 88 8.98 -2.05 13.18
C GLN A 88 9.10 -0.52 13.30
N GLU A 89 8.97 0.20 12.19
CA GLU A 89 8.96 1.66 12.17
C GLU A 89 7.79 2.21 13.00
N THR A 90 6.58 1.69 12.78
CA THR A 90 5.38 2.12 13.50
C THR A 90 5.49 1.86 15.01
N VAL A 91 6.01 0.69 15.42
CA VAL A 91 6.29 0.39 16.83
C VAL A 91 7.30 1.37 17.42
N THR A 92 8.31 1.76 16.66
CA THR A 92 9.32 2.74 17.09
C THR A 92 8.70 4.13 17.28
N LEU A 93 7.87 4.57 16.34
CA LEU A 93 7.12 5.82 16.45
C LEU A 93 6.18 5.81 17.66
N ALA A 94 5.49 4.70 17.91
CA ALA A 94 4.61 4.55 19.07
C ALA A 94 5.39 4.68 20.39
N ARG A 95 6.49 3.94 20.54
CA ARG A 95 7.31 3.93 21.76
C ARG A 95 8.00 5.27 22.04
N THR A 96 8.23 6.08 21.00
CA THR A 96 8.81 7.42 21.13
C THR A 96 7.77 8.53 21.24
N GLY A 97 6.47 8.18 21.30
CA GLY A 97 5.38 9.17 21.40
C GLY A 97 5.18 9.99 20.12
N ARG A 98 5.72 9.52 18.98
CA ARG A 98 5.69 10.21 17.68
C ARG A 98 4.67 9.64 16.71
N LEU A 99 4.00 8.53 17.05
CA LEU A 99 2.96 7.95 16.20
C LEU A 99 1.73 8.86 16.18
N VAL A 100 1.43 9.41 15.01
CA VAL A 100 0.20 10.17 14.75
C VAL A 100 -0.98 9.20 14.71
N ARG A 101 -2.07 9.56 15.38
CA ARG A 101 -3.27 8.73 15.47
C ARG A 101 -4.50 9.37 14.81
N PRO A 102 -5.41 8.56 14.20
CA PRO A 102 -5.40 7.10 14.21
C PRO A 102 -4.27 6.50 13.37
N PHE A 103 -3.74 5.36 13.82
CA PHE A 103 -2.89 4.51 12.99
C PHE A 103 -3.75 3.44 12.32
N ALA A 104 -3.73 3.42 11.00
CA ALA A 104 -4.50 2.48 10.20
C ALA A 104 -3.63 1.70 9.21
N VAL A 105 -4.09 0.50 8.87
CA VAL A 105 -3.51 -0.34 7.84
C VAL A 105 -4.60 -0.66 6.82
N VAL A 106 -4.30 -0.52 5.54
CA VAL A 106 -5.19 -0.91 4.45
C VAL A 106 -4.42 -1.84 3.53
N GLY A 107 -4.96 -3.01 3.20
CA GLY A 107 -4.27 -3.96 2.33
C GLY A 107 -5.20 -4.59 1.32
N HIS A 108 -4.66 -4.92 0.15
CA HIS A 108 -5.35 -5.67 -0.89
C HIS A 108 -4.64 -6.99 -1.22
N SER A 109 -5.39 -8.08 -1.40
CA SER A 109 -4.84 -9.39 -1.78
C SER A 109 -3.77 -9.89 -0.80
N LEU A 110 -2.55 -10.20 -1.24
CA LEU A 110 -1.43 -10.51 -0.33
C LEU A 110 -1.08 -9.33 0.59
N GLY A 111 -1.30 -8.09 0.15
CA GLY A 111 -1.18 -6.92 0.99
C GLY A 111 -2.23 -6.87 2.10
N ALA A 112 -3.41 -7.46 1.91
CA ALA A 112 -4.40 -7.62 2.97
C ALA A 112 -3.93 -8.66 4.00
N ASP A 113 -3.39 -9.79 3.54
CA ASP A 113 -2.80 -10.81 4.40
C ASP A 113 -1.68 -10.25 5.28
N ASP A 114 -0.75 -9.51 4.67
CA ASP A 114 0.36 -8.86 5.38
C ASP A 114 -0.09 -7.64 6.19
N GLY A 115 -1.17 -6.98 5.78
CA GLY A 115 -1.80 -5.90 6.54
C GLY A 115 -2.38 -6.39 7.87
N ILE A 116 -3.01 -7.58 7.87
CA ILE A 116 -3.44 -8.27 9.09
C ILE A 116 -2.25 -8.50 10.03
N ARG A 117 -1.13 -9.01 9.48
CA ARG A 117 0.09 -9.28 10.28
C ARG A 117 0.71 -8.00 10.83
N LEU A 118 0.79 -6.95 10.03
CA LEU A 118 1.30 -5.64 10.43
C LEU A 118 0.47 -5.06 11.57
N ALA A 119 -0.85 -4.97 11.39
CA ALA A 119 -1.75 -4.40 12.39
C ALA A 119 -1.74 -5.21 13.69
N ALA A 120 -1.72 -6.55 13.60
CA ALA A 120 -1.58 -7.42 14.78
C ALA A 120 -0.25 -7.18 15.51
N GLN A 121 0.88 -7.13 14.79
CA GLN A 121 2.19 -6.91 15.39
C GLN A 121 2.26 -5.55 16.10
N VAL A 122 1.81 -4.47 15.45
CA VAL A 122 1.80 -3.13 16.06
C VAL A 122 0.84 -3.10 17.26
N GLY A 123 -0.36 -3.62 17.11
CA GLY A 123 -1.38 -3.65 18.16
C GLY A 123 -0.94 -4.44 19.39
N GLN A 124 -0.34 -5.61 19.23
CA GLN A 124 0.17 -6.41 20.35
C GLN A 124 1.37 -5.74 21.04
N ALA A 125 2.25 -5.10 20.28
CA ALA A 125 3.45 -4.47 20.82
C ALA A 125 3.20 -3.13 21.53
N THR A 126 2.10 -2.43 21.20
CA THR A 126 1.89 -1.03 21.60
C THR A 126 0.48 -0.70 22.06
N GLY A 127 -0.51 -1.52 21.71
CA GLY A 127 -1.94 -1.22 21.87
C GLY A 127 -2.48 -0.23 20.83
N LEU A 128 -1.70 0.15 19.81
CA LEU A 128 -2.02 1.26 18.90
C LEU A 128 -2.22 0.81 17.44
N ALA A 129 -3.20 -0.06 17.19
CA ALA A 129 -3.69 -0.39 15.85
C ALA A 129 -5.18 -0.05 15.75
N ASP A 130 -5.50 1.16 15.30
CA ASP A 130 -6.85 1.74 15.45
C ASP A 130 -7.84 1.21 14.42
N LEU A 131 -7.39 1.00 13.19
CA LEU A 131 -8.21 0.51 12.09
C LEU A 131 -7.39 -0.40 11.16
N LEU A 132 -7.94 -1.56 10.82
CA LEU A 132 -7.47 -2.42 9.75
C LEU A 132 -8.57 -2.53 8.71
N VAL A 133 -8.25 -2.25 7.45
CA VAL A 133 -9.13 -2.50 6.32
C VAL A 133 -8.48 -3.52 5.39
N THR A 134 -9.22 -4.57 5.04
CA THR A 134 -8.77 -5.57 4.07
C THR A 134 -9.67 -5.56 2.85
N PHE A 135 -9.05 -5.60 1.67
CA PHE A 135 -9.68 -5.87 0.38
C PHE A 135 -9.26 -7.26 -0.09
N ASP A 136 -10.19 -8.20 -0.04
CA ASP A 136 -10.09 -9.58 -0.54
C ASP A 136 -8.79 -10.33 -0.17
N PRO A 137 -8.55 -10.61 1.14
CA PRO A 137 -7.39 -11.38 1.58
C PRO A 137 -7.36 -12.80 1.00
N VAL A 138 -6.16 -13.34 0.76
CA VAL A 138 -5.96 -14.55 -0.05
C VAL A 138 -5.63 -15.77 0.79
N LEU A 139 -4.65 -15.66 1.69
CA LEU A 139 -4.09 -16.78 2.45
C LEU A 139 -4.47 -16.75 3.93
N VAL A 140 -4.68 -15.57 4.50
CA VAL A 140 -5.04 -15.40 5.91
C VAL A 140 -6.56 -15.39 6.08
N GLY A 141 -7.09 -16.29 6.93
CA GLY A 141 -8.53 -16.45 7.18
C GLY A 141 -8.99 -15.96 8.56
N SER A 142 -8.05 -15.48 9.37
CA SER A 142 -8.31 -15.08 10.76
C SER A 142 -7.54 -13.82 11.13
N VAL A 143 -8.06 -13.07 12.10
CA VAL A 143 -7.47 -11.84 12.62
C VAL A 143 -6.96 -12.09 14.04
N PRO A 144 -5.63 -12.01 14.26
CA PRO A 144 -5.05 -12.10 15.61
C PRO A 144 -5.43 -10.90 16.49
N PRO A 145 -5.22 -10.99 17.82
CA PRO A 145 -5.35 -9.84 18.71
C PRO A 145 -4.48 -8.66 18.27
N GLY A 146 -4.91 -7.44 18.56
CA GLY A 146 -4.13 -6.22 18.29
C GLY A 146 -4.95 -5.09 17.67
N PRO A 147 -5.58 -5.30 16.50
CA PRO A 147 -6.40 -4.28 15.87
C PRO A 147 -7.69 -4.00 16.66
N ALA A 148 -8.01 -2.71 16.87
CA ALA A 148 -9.21 -2.28 17.58
C ALA A 148 -10.48 -2.38 16.72
N HIS A 149 -10.36 -2.11 15.42
CA HIS A 149 -11.42 -2.26 14.42
C HIS A 149 -10.88 -2.90 13.16
N VAL A 150 -11.62 -3.87 12.63
CA VAL A 150 -11.33 -4.52 11.37
C VAL A 150 -12.55 -4.45 10.47
N ARG A 151 -12.35 -3.92 9.28
CA ARG A 151 -13.31 -3.97 8.17
C ARG A 151 -12.74 -4.84 7.06
N ASN A 152 -13.39 -5.98 6.79
CA ASN A 152 -13.02 -6.85 5.69
C ASN A 152 -14.02 -6.73 4.55
N TYR A 153 -13.61 -6.15 3.43
CA TYR A 153 -14.33 -6.19 2.17
C TYR A 153 -13.83 -7.40 1.37
N TYR A 154 -14.75 -8.27 0.95
CA TYR A 154 -14.40 -9.44 0.16
C TYR A 154 -15.43 -9.64 -0.95
N GLN A 155 -14.97 -10.03 -2.13
CA GLN A 155 -15.87 -10.31 -3.24
C GLN A 155 -16.59 -11.64 -3.03
N THR A 156 -17.70 -11.86 -3.73
CA THR A 156 -18.57 -13.04 -3.56
C THR A 156 -18.63 -13.97 -4.77
N THR A 157 -17.87 -13.69 -5.83
CA THR A 157 -17.97 -14.35 -7.14
C THR A 157 -16.77 -15.23 -7.50
N GLY A 158 -15.64 -15.07 -6.81
CA GLY A 158 -14.35 -15.69 -7.10
C GLY A 158 -13.79 -16.50 -5.93
N VAL A 159 -12.79 -17.32 -6.21
CA VAL A 159 -12.30 -18.39 -5.32
C VAL A 159 -11.63 -17.92 -4.02
N TRP A 160 -11.18 -16.66 -3.95
CA TRP A 160 -10.49 -16.11 -2.76
C TRP A 160 -11.44 -15.41 -1.78
N GLY A 161 -12.64 -15.10 -2.22
CA GLY A 161 -13.57 -14.26 -1.48
C GLY A 161 -14.05 -14.94 -0.21
N ARG A 162 -13.67 -14.38 0.95
CA ARG A 162 -14.11 -14.91 2.25
C ARG A 162 -14.22 -13.84 3.33
N GLY A 163 -15.12 -14.12 4.26
CA GLY A 163 -15.09 -13.48 5.57
C GLY A 163 -13.88 -13.93 6.38
N LEU A 164 -13.37 -13.04 7.22
CA LEU A 164 -12.36 -13.35 8.23
C LEU A 164 -13.04 -13.79 9.52
N SER A 165 -12.34 -14.62 10.30
CA SER A 165 -12.71 -14.96 11.67
C SER A 165 -11.83 -14.24 12.69
N ALA A 166 -12.30 -14.08 13.92
CA ALA A 166 -11.47 -13.57 15.01
C ALA A 166 -10.73 -14.73 15.70
N GLU A 167 -9.44 -14.55 16.00
CA GLU A 167 -8.69 -15.53 16.79
C GLU A 167 -8.96 -15.39 18.29
N ASN A 168 -8.57 -16.42 19.06
CA ASN A 168 -8.66 -16.39 20.52
C ASN A 168 -7.91 -15.18 21.10
N GLY A 169 -8.58 -14.43 21.97
CA GLY A 169 -8.03 -13.22 22.59
C GLY A 169 -8.20 -11.95 21.75
N PHE A 170 -8.82 -12.00 20.58
CA PHE A 170 -9.21 -10.80 19.84
C PHE A 170 -10.32 -10.06 20.60
N THR A 171 -10.06 -8.82 20.96
CA THR A 171 -10.98 -7.95 21.72
C THR A 171 -11.50 -6.77 20.91
N GLY A 172 -11.05 -6.63 19.66
CA GLY A 172 -11.53 -5.61 18.74
C GLY A 172 -12.90 -5.94 18.15
N VAL A 173 -13.33 -5.12 17.20
CA VAL A 173 -14.53 -5.38 16.40
C VAL A 173 -14.12 -5.83 15.01
N LEU A 174 -14.68 -6.94 14.52
CA LEU A 174 -14.47 -7.46 13.17
C LEU A 174 -15.79 -7.44 12.38
N GLU A 175 -15.81 -6.67 11.30
CA GLU A 175 -16.95 -6.54 10.39
C GLU A 175 -16.60 -7.09 9.02
N ASN A 176 -17.25 -8.19 8.64
CA ASN A 176 -17.16 -8.74 7.30
C ASN A 176 -18.24 -8.13 6.41
N ARG A 177 -17.84 -7.57 5.28
CA ARG A 177 -18.73 -6.98 4.29
C ARG A 177 -18.54 -7.64 2.92
N PRO A 178 -19.48 -8.51 2.49
CA PRO A 178 -19.46 -9.00 1.13
C PRO A 178 -19.68 -7.85 0.14
N VAL A 179 -18.95 -7.89 -0.97
CA VAL A 179 -19.06 -6.95 -2.09
C VAL A 179 -19.57 -7.70 -3.31
N SER A 180 -20.67 -7.21 -3.88
CA SER A 180 -21.25 -7.70 -5.12
C SER A 180 -20.86 -6.78 -6.27
N GLY A 181 -20.54 -7.34 -7.44
CA GLY A 181 -20.24 -6.57 -8.65
C GLY A 181 -18.74 -6.39 -8.91
N ASP A 182 -17.91 -6.49 -7.88
CA ASP A 182 -16.45 -6.54 -8.02
C ASP A 182 -15.89 -7.96 -7.99
N ASN A 183 -14.69 -8.09 -8.54
CA ASN A 183 -13.85 -9.27 -8.40
C ASN A 183 -12.54 -8.90 -7.68
N HIS A 184 -11.68 -9.90 -7.46
CA HIS A 184 -10.41 -9.76 -6.76
C HIS A 184 -9.50 -8.66 -7.35
N PHE A 185 -9.60 -8.36 -8.63
CA PHE A 185 -8.73 -7.37 -9.28
C PHE A 185 -9.36 -5.97 -9.41
N THR A 186 -10.64 -5.82 -9.09
CA THR A 186 -11.36 -4.54 -9.21
C THR A 186 -11.82 -3.97 -7.87
N ILE A 187 -11.99 -4.81 -6.86
CA ILE A 187 -12.46 -4.40 -5.52
C ILE A 187 -11.58 -3.31 -4.88
N ASP A 188 -10.27 -3.31 -5.16
CA ASP A 188 -9.33 -2.31 -4.66
C ASP A 188 -9.47 -0.95 -5.35
N LYS A 189 -10.25 -0.86 -6.43
CA LYS A 189 -10.45 0.36 -7.25
C LYS A 189 -11.85 0.95 -7.07
N ASP A 190 -12.73 0.29 -6.32
CA ASP A 190 -14.10 0.75 -6.16
C ASP A 190 -14.12 2.11 -5.43
N PRO A 191 -14.59 3.18 -6.07
CA PRO A 191 -14.58 4.52 -5.48
C PRO A 191 -15.54 4.66 -4.29
N GLY A 192 -16.62 3.87 -4.26
CA GLY A 192 -17.53 3.79 -3.13
C GLY A 192 -16.85 3.18 -1.91
N LEU A 193 -16.10 2.09 -2.09
CA LEU A 193 -15.32 1.48 -1.01
C LEU A 193 -14.21 2.41 -0.51
N HIS A 194 -13.54 3.17 -1.39
CA HIS A 194 -12.58 4.19 -0.96
C HIS A 194 -13.25 5.27 -0.09
N GLY A 195 -14.44 5.71 -0.49
CA GLY A 195 -15.25 6.63 0.30
C GLY A 195 -15.62 6.06 1.68
N GLU A 196 -15.88 4.76 1.77
CA GLU A 196 -16.09 4.10 3.05
C GLU A 196 -14.84 4.03 3.92
N VAL A 197 -13.66 3.79 3.34
CA VAL A 197 -12.38 3.83 4.09
C VAL A 197 -12.14 5.21 4.68
N LEU A 198 -12.32 6.27 3.89
CA LEU A 198 -12.22 7.66 4.37
C LEU A 198 -13.19 7.93 5.53
N ARG A 199 -14.44 7.51 5.39
CA ARG A 199 -15.46 7.68 6.43
C ARG A 199 -15.09 6.91 7.70
N LEU A 200 -14.58 5.68 7.58
CA LEU A 200 -14.12 4.89 8.72
C LEU A 200 -12.96 5.58 9.45
N LEU A 201 -11.98 6.10 8.71
CA LEU A 201 -10.86 6.83 9.30
C LEU A 201 -11.30 8.09 10.05
N GLU A 202 -12.19 8.89 9.47
CA GLU A 202 -12.72 10.08 10.15
C GLU A 202 -13.57 9.71 11.38
N GLN A 203 -14.35 8.62 11.33
CA GLN A 203 -15.08 8.10 12.49
C GLN A 203 -14.13 7.63 13.61
N THR A 204 -13.08 6.90 13.25
CA THR A 204 -12.04 6.46 14.20
C THR A 204 -11.35 7.67 14.82
N ARG A 205 -10.94 8.67 14.02
CA ARG A 205 -10.33 9.91 14.51
C ARG A 205 -11.25 10.66 15.48
N ALA A 206 -12.52 10.83 15.11
CA ALA A 206 -13.50 11.51 15.97
C ALA A 206 -13.64 10.81 17.34
N ARG A 207 -13.56 9.48 17.38
CA ARG A 207 -13.66 8.68 18.61
C ARG A 207 -12.43 8.68 19.48
N LEU A 208 -11.24 8.89 18.92
CA LEU A 208 -10.03 9.12 19.68
C LEU A 208 -10.06 10.47 20.41
N GLY A 209 -10.75 11.45 19.81
CA GLY A 209 -10.82 12.81 20.31
C GLY A 209 -9.44 13.46 20.48
N PRO A 210 -9.38 14.62 21.15
CA PRO A 210 -8.11 15.32 21.39
C PRO A 210 -7.13 14.56 22.29
N SER A 211 -7.64 13.65 23.13
CA SER A 211 -6.86 12.88 24.11
C SER A 211 -6.15 11.66 23.53
N GLY A 212 -6.48 11.27 22.28
CA GLY A 212 -5.96 10.06 21.67
C GLY A 212 -6.46 8.76 22.30
N ARG A 213 -7.47 8.75 23.18
CA ARG A 213 -8.04 7.50 23.73
C ARG A 213 -9.34 7.15 23.00
N ALA A 214 -9.43 5.94 22.47
CA ALA A 214 -10.62 5.47 21.77
C ALA A 214 -11.79 5.23 22.74
N ALA A 215 -12.97 5.77 22.44
CA ALA A 215 -14.21 5.25 22.98
C ALA A 215 -14.47 3.81 22.45
N PRO A 216 -15.19 2.94 23.18
CA PRO A 216 -15.57 1.60 22.68
C PRO A 216 -16.38 1.65 21.37
N TRP A 217 -16.29 0.61 20.54
CA TRP A 217 -17.12 0.50 19.32
C TRP A 217 -18.57 0.22 19.71
N PRO A 218 -19.57 0.83 19.04
CA PRO A 218 -20.96 0.41 19.21
C PRO A 218 -21.12 -1.04 18.74
N PRO A 219 -22.03 -1.83 19.34
CA PRO A 219 -22.33 -3.16 18.85
C PRO A 219 -22.87 -3.10 17.41
N ALA A 220 -22.52 -4.11 16.61
CA ALA A 220 -22.94 -4.27 15.22
C ALA A 220 -24.45 -4.54 15.08
#